data_AF-A0A3D6D9U4-F1
#
_entry.id   AF-A0A3D6D9U4-F1
#
_cell.length_a   1.000
_cell.length_b   1.000
_cell.length_c   1.000
_cell.angle_alpha   90.00
_cell.angle_beta   90.00
_cell.angle_gamma   90.00
#
_symmetry.space_group_name_H-M   'P 1'
#
loop_
_entity.id
_entity.type
_entity.pdbx_description
1 polymer ?
#
loop_
_entity_poly.entity_id
_entity_poly.type
_entity_poly.pdbx_seq_one_letter_code
_entity_poly.pdbx_strand_id
1 'polypeptide(L)'
;MLTKKGQLPSLNLNSSTQFEGGGNVSSTEKITTRLSVRILDILPNRQYLVEGAQKTSFGGESQDAVLRGVVREADITSGNTVFSYNLADVTIQFSSKGALSEKTKRGWFTKAWDKINPF
;
A
#
# COMPACT_ATOMS: atom_id res chain seq x y z
N MET A 1 5.29 -69.47 -28.87
CA MET A 1 5.32 -69.93 -27.46
C MET A 1 5.61 -68.73 -26.57
N LEU A 2 4.89 -68.63 -25.43
CA LEU A 2 5.11 -67.76 -24.25
C LEU A 2 4.56 -66.32 -24.24
N THR A 3 3.43 -66.21 -23.53
CA THR A 3 2.78 -65.05 -22.91
C THR A 3 3.64 -64.38 -21.83
N LYS A 4 3.56 -63.05 -21.69
CA LYS A 4 3.59 -62.43 -20.36
C LYS A 4 2.80 -61.12 -20.31
N LYS A 5 1.72 -61.18 -19.55
CA LYS A 5 0.94 -60.06 -19.01
C LYS A 5 1.86 -58.95 -18.46
N GLY A 6 1.57 -57.73 -18.84
CA GLY A 6 2.14 -56.52 -18.22
C GLY A 6 1.31 -55.32 -18.65
N GLN A 7 0.20 -55.11 -17.96
CA GLN A 7 -0.62 -53.90 -18.10
C GLN A 7 0.29 -52.68 -17.95
N LEU A 8 0.33 -51.81 -18.97
CA LEU A 8 0.87 -50.48 -18.79
C LEU A 8 -0.02 -49.77 -17.77
N PRO A 9 0.54 -49.14 -16.71
CA PRO A 9 -0.28 -48.35 -15.81
C PRO A 9 -0.87 -47.22 -16.64
N SER A 10 -2.19 -47.17 -16.74
CA SER A 10 -2.88 -45.98 -17.24
C SER A 10 -2.58 -44.87 -16.25
N LEU A 11 -1.60 -44.04 -16.60
CA LEU A 11 -1.33 -42.80 -15.91
C LEU A 11 -2.53 -41.89 -16.18
N ASN A 12 -3.56 -42.03 -15.35
CA ASN A 12 -4.68 -41.12 -15.27
C ASN A 12 -4.14 -39.78 -14.76
N LEU A 13 -3.56 -38.99 -15.67
CA LEU A 13 -3.31 -37.59 -15.44
C LEU A 13 -4.64 -36.83 -15.55
N ASN A 14 -5.51 -37.05 -14.56
CA ASN A 14 -6.59 -36.12 -14.27
C ASN A 14 -5.97 -34.88 -13.60
N SER A 15 -5.21 -34.12 -14.37
CA SER A 15 -4.80 -32.77 -13.98
C SER A 15 -5.91 -31.82 -14.42
N SER A 16 -7.01 -31.83 -13.67
CA SER A 16 -7.98 -30.74 -13.72
C SER A 16 -7.36 -29.57 -12.97
N THR A 17 -6.49 -28.82 -13.67
CA THR A 17 -5.93 -27.58 -13.13
C THR A 17 -7.03 -26.51 -13.25
N GLN A 18 -7.96 -26.53 -12.31
CA GLN A 18 -8.96 -25.49 -12.17
C GLN A 18 -8.25 -24.25 -11.60
N PHE A 19 -7.71 -23.42 -12.49
CA PHE A 19 -7.12 -22.14 -12.14
C PHE A 19 -8.24 -21.16 -11.82
N GLU A 20 -8.70 -21.16 -10.57
CA GLU A 20 -9.55 -20.10 -10.03
C GLU A 20 -8.69 -18.86 -9.77
N GLY A 21 -8.41 -18.14 -10.87
CA GLY A 21 -7.81 -16.81 -10.86
C GLY A 21 -8.78 -15.75 -10.33
N GLY A 22 -9.33 -15.95 -9.14
CA GLY A 22 -10.21 -15.02 -8.44
C GLY A 22 -9.44 -14.16 -7.44
N GLY A 23 -8.32 -13.57 -7.85
CA GLY A 23 -7.50 -12.73 -6.98
C GLY A 23 -8.14 -11.36 -6.76
N ASN A 24 -9.14 -11.26 -5.87
CA ASN A 24 -9.59 -9.96 -5.40
C ASN A 24 -8.58 -9.43 -4.37
N VAL A 25 -7.56 -8.70 -4.84
CA VAL A 25 -6.58 -8.05 -3.96
C VAL A 25 -7.21 -6.77 -3.40
N SER A 26 -8.08 -6.91 -2.42
CA SER A 26 -8.55 -5.80 -1.60
C SER A 26 -7.57 -5.58 -0.44
N SER A 27 -6.46 -4.87 -0.70
CA SER A 27 -5.56 -4.43 0.37
C SER A 27 -6.20 -3.24 1.10
N THR A 28 -6.94 -3.52 2.17
CA THR A 28 -7.49 -2.48 3.06
C THR A 28 -6.41 -2.07 4.06
N GLU A 29 -5.63 -1.06 3.73
CA GLU A 29 -4.65 -0.48 4.65
C GLU A 29 -5.30 0.60 5.51
N LYS A 30 -5.41 0.35 6.82
CA LYS A 30 -5.92 1.33 7.79
C LYS A 30 -4.75 2.03 8.48
N ILE A 31 -4.54 3.30 8.14
CA ILE A 31 -3.50 4.13 8.73
C ILE A 31 -4.15 5.10 9.73
N THR A 32 -3.72 5.04 11.00
CA THR A 32 -4.17 5.98 12.05
C THR A 32 -2.96 6.78 12.52
N THR A 33 -2.91 8.06 12.17
CA THR A 33 -1.80 8.94 12.49
C THR A 33 -2.29 10.30 13.00
N ARG A 34 -1.46 10.96 13.79
CA ARG A 34 -1.63 12.36 14.19
C ARG A 34 -0.46 13.14 13.61
N LEU A 35 -0.78 14.26 12.99
CA LEU A 35 0.19 15.09 12.30
C LEU A 35 0.08 16.53 12.80
N SER A 36 1.22 17.12 13.14
CA SER A 36 1.29 18.55 13.47
C SER A 36 1.30 19.37 12.18
N VAL A 37 0.46 20.40 12.13
CA VAL A 37 0.34 21.33 11.01
C VAL A 37 0.55 22.75 11.49
N ARG A 38 0.89 23.64 10.55
CA ARG A 38 0.96 25.09 10.75
C ARG A 38 -0.03 25.77 9.81
N ILE A 39 -0.48 26.95 10.20
CA ILE A 39 -1.27 27.84 9.32
C ILE A 39 -0.30 28.44 8.30
N LEU A 40 -0.58 28.22 7.02
CA LEU A 40 0.15 28.80 5.91
C LEU A 40 -0.42 30.16 5.50
N ASP A 41 -1.75 30.26 5.46
CA ASP A 41 -2.47 31.48 5.06
C ASP A 41 -3.89 31.54 5.64
N ILE A 42 -4.45 32.74 5.67
CA ILE A 42 -5.84 33.02 6.06
C ILE A 42 -6.61 33.42 4.81
N LEU A 43 -7.54 32.57 4.40
CA LEU A 43 -8.38 32.78 3.22
C LEU A 43 -9.39 33.92 3.45
N PRO A 44 -9.88 34.60 2.39
CA PRO A 44 -10.82 35.72 2.50
C PRO A 44 -12.14 35.41 3.23
N ASN A 45 -12.51 34.13 3.28
CA ASN A 45 -13.69 33.61 3.97
C ASN A 45 -13.42 33.24 5.44
N ARG A 46 -12.30 33.68 6.03
CA ARG A 46 -11.85 33.35 7.40
C ARG A 46 -11.62 31.86 7.64
N GLN A 47 -11.20 31.16 6.61
CA GLN A 47 -10.69 29.79 6.73
C GLN A 47 -9.16 29.81 6.75
N TYR A 48 -8.57 28.80 7.36
CA TYR A 48 -7.13 28.67 7.48
C TYR A 48 -6.64 27.59 6.53
N LEU A 49 -5.74 27.97 5.64
CA LEU A 49 -4.96 27.01 4.86
C LEU A 49 -3.88 26.45 5.78
N VAL A 50 -3.89 25.15 6.02
CA VAL A 50 -2.94 24.47 6.90
C VAL A 50 -2.08 23.49 6.14
N GLU A 51 -0.81 23.41 6.52
CA GLU A 51 0.16 22.47 5.96
C GLU A 51 1.04 21.90 7.07
N GLY A 52 1.31 20.60 7.02
CA GLY A 52 2.23 19.93 7.92
C GLY A 52 3.02 18.85 7.19
N ALA A 53 4.28 18.68 7.56
CA ALA A 53 5.13 17.61 7.06
C ALA A 53 5.80 16.92 8.25
N GLN A 54 5.69 15.59 8.29
CA GLN A 54 6.35 14.75 9.28
C GLN A 54 7.23 13.75 8.56
N LYS A 55 8.52 13.77 8.92
CA LYS A 55 9.50 12.80 8.45
C LYS A 55 9.87 11.90 9.61
N THR A 56 9.66 10.61 9.44
CA THR A 56 10.00 9.58 10.43
C THR A 56 11.01 8.63 9.81
N SER A 57 12.13 8.40 10.48
CA SER A 57 13.13 7.41 10.04
C SER A 57 13.28 6.33 11.10
N PHE A 58 13.01 5.08 10.74
CA PHE A 58 13.11 3.94 11.64
C PHE A 58 13.69 2.73 10.90
N GLY A 59 14.74 2.11 11.47
CA GLY A 59 15.25 0.83 10.96
C GLY A 59 15.79 0.83 9.52
N GLY A 60 16.24 1.97 8.99
CA GLY A 60 16.68 2.10 7.60
C GLY A 60 15.55 2.38 6.59
N GLU A 61 14.33 2.59 7.08
CA GLU A 61 13.21 3.07 6.30
C GLU A 61 12.88 4.50 6.70
N SER A 62 12.66 5.35 5.71
CA SER A 62 12.21 6.73 5.88
C SER A 62 10.79 6.87 5.35
N GLN A 63 9.92 7.44 6.16
CA GLN A 63 8.53 7.73 5.84
C GLN A 63 8.32 9.24 5.93
N ASP A 64 7.96 9.85 4.82
CA ASP A 64 7.58 11.25 4.71
C ASP A 64 6.05 11.31 4.56
N ALA A 65 5.37 12.00 5.48
CA ALA A 65 3.95 12.30 5.41
C ALA A 65 3.75 13.80 5.28
N VAL A 66 3.05 14.24 4.23
CA VAL A 66 2.70 15.65 4.02
C VAL A 66 1.19 15.77 3.96
N LEU A 67 0.64 16.69 4.75
CA LEU A 67 -0.78 17.00 4.76
C LEU A 67 -0.98 18.47 4.42
N ARG A 68 -1.94 18.73 3.55
CA ARG A 68 -2.44 20.07 3.26
C ARG A 68 -3.96 20.04 3.27
N GLY A 69 -4.58 21.09 3.78
CA GLY A 69 -6.03 21.23 3.76
C GLY A 69 -6.47 22.58 4.26
N VAL A 70 -7.78 22.78 4.32
CA VAL A 70 -8.40 24.02 4.79
C VAL A 70 -9.25 23.71 6.01
N VAL A 71 -9.17 24.54 7.05
CA VAL A 71 -9.94 24.38 8.28
C VAL A 71 -10.67 25.67 8.64
N ARG A 72 -11.89 25.55 9.18
CA ARG A 72 -12.64 26.69 9.72
C ARG A 72 -12.24 26.94 11.17
N GLU A 73 -12.25 28.21 11.58
CA GLU A 73 -11.95 28.60 12.96
C GLU A 73 -12.81 27.83 14.01
N ALA A 74 -14.09 27.60 13.71
CA ALA A 74 -15.03 26.90 14.59
C ALA A 74 -14.72 25.40 14.80
N ASP A 75 -13.93 24.79 13.90
CA ASP A 75 -13.57 23.36 13.98
C ASP A 75 -12.30 23.12 14.81
N ILE A 76 -11.63 24.20 15.26
CA ILE A 76 -10.46 24.14 16.13
C ILE A 76 -10.93 24.02 17.58
N THR A 77 -10.59 22.89 18.21
CA THR A 77 -10.91 22.66 19.62
C THR A 77 -10.06 23.56 20.54
N SER A 78 -10.48 23.72 21.79
CA SER A 78 -9.71 24.49 22.81
C SER A 78 -8.29 23.94 23.07
N GLY A 79 -8.03 22.69 22.67
CA GLY A 79 -6.71 22.06 22.73
C GLY A 79 -5.87 22.23 21.45
N ASN A 80 -6.17 23.22 20.59
CA ASN A 80 -5.49 23.44 19.29
C ASN A 80 -5.44 22.19 18.41
N THR A 81 -6.48 21.36 18.49
CA THR A 81 -6.59 20.10 17.76
C THR A 81 -7.77 20.17 16.80
N VAL A 82 -7.57 19.65 15.60
CA VAL A 82 -8.61 19.54 14.57
C VAL A 82 -8.72 18.07 14.18
N PHE A 83 -9.95 17.55 14.13
CA PHE A 83 -10.18 16.21 13.64
C PHE A 83 -10.07 16.14 12.12
N SER A 84 -9.50 15.05 11.59
CA SER A 84 -9.27 14.91 10.14
C SER A 84 -10.52 15.04 9.29
N TYR A 85 -11.70 14.67 9.82
CA TYR A 85 -12.98 14.79 9.10
C TYR A 85 -13.52 16.24 9.05
N ASN A 86 -12.94 17.17 9.81
CA ASN A 86 -13.31 18.59 9.79
C ASN A 86 -12.43 19.43 8.84
N LEU A 87 -11.42 18.83 8.19
CA LEU A 87 -10.63 19.53 7.20
C LEU A 87 -11.27 19.37 5.82
N ALA A 88 -11.39 20.49 5.09
CA ALA A 88 -11.81 20.53 3.70
C ALA A 88 -10.61 20.39 2.76
N ASP A 89 -10.85 19.86 1.55
CA ASP A 89 -9.88 19.72 0.45
C ASP A 89 -8.55 19.09 0.89
N VAL A 90 -8.64 18.08 1.77
CA VAL A 90 -7.47 17.44 2.35
C VAL A 90 -6.72 16.63 1.31
N THR A 91 -5.44 16.94 1.16
CA THR A 91 -4.49 16.12 0.43
C THR A 91 -3.48 15.55 1.41
N ILE A 92 -3.37 14.22 1.46
CA ILE A 92 -2.37 13.53 2.26
C ILE A 92 -1.48 12.74 1.33
N GLN A 93 -0.18 13.01 1.40
CA GLN A 93 0.84 12.32 0.63
C GLN A 93 1.71 11.53 1.59
N PHE A 94 1.78 10.22 1.37
CA PHE A 94 2.68 9.32 2.08
C PHE A 94 3.76 8.83 1.10
N SER A 95 5.02 9.09 1.41
CA SER A 95 6.17 8.60 0.67
C SER A 95 7.03 7.74 1.59
N SER A 96 7.15 6.46 1.28
CA SER A 96 8.04 5.53 1.97
C SER A 96 9.26 5.21 1.10
N LYS A 97 10.45 5.25 1.70
CA LYS A 97 11.74 4.94 1.07
C LYS A 97 12.45 3.92 1.95
N GLY A 98 12.78 2.73 1.43
CA GLY A 98 13.41 1.67 2.23
C GLY A 98 13.77 0.39 1.46
N ALA A 99 14.57 -0.46 2.11
CA ALA A 99 15.15 -1.70 1.56
C ALA A 99 14.13 -2.82 1.24
N LEU A 100 12.91 -2.77 1.78
CA LEU A 100 11.83 -3.71 1.42
C LEU A 100 11.45 -3.61 -0.07
N SER A 101 11.57 -2.43 -0.69
CA SER A 101 11.33 -2.26 -2.13
C SER A 101 12.30 -3.11 -2.97
N GLU A 102 13.55 -3.28 -2.52
CA GLU A 102 14.52 -4.12 -3.22
C GLU A 102 14.21 -5.62 -3.11
N LYS A 103 13.67 -6.09 -1.98
CA LYS A 103 13.24 -7.50 -1.83
C LYS A 103 12.04 -7.82 -2.71
N THR A 104 11.04 -6.94 -2.77
CA THR A 104 9.92 -7.07 -3.71
C THR A 104 10.42 -7.02 -5.15
N LYS A 105 11.44 -6.20 -5.45
CA LYS A 105 12.07 -6.20 -6.77
C LYS A 105 12.73 -7.55 -7.12
N ARG A 106 13.44 -8.14 -6.16
CA ARG A 106 14.08 -9.44 -6.34
C ARG A 106 13.07 -10.55 -6.62
N GLY A 107 11.92 -10.53 -5.94
CA GLY A 107 10.85 -11.52 -6.14
C GLY A 107 10.17 -11.50 -7.51
N TRP A 108 10.04 -10.32 -8.16
CA TRP A 108 9.57 -10.29 -9.55
C TRP A 108 10.68 -10.66 -10.54
N PHE A 109 11.94 -10.31 -10.26
CA PHE A 109 13.07 -10.71 -11.09
C PHE A 109 13.25 -12.23 -11.11
N THR A 110 13.17 -12.90 -9.96
CA THR A 110 13.24 -14.37 -9.91
C THR A 110 12.06 -15.01 -10.65
N LYS A 111 10.84 -14.48 -10.48
CA LYS A 111 9.66 -14.94 -11.25
C LYS A 111 9.79 -14.71 -12.75
N ALA A 112 10.37 -13.58 -13.17
CA ALA A 112 10.63 -13.29 -14.57
C ALA A 112 11.70 -14.24 -15.13
N TRP A 113 12.74 -14.53 -14.37
CA TRP A 113 13.80 -15.46 -14.75
C TRP A 113 13.29 -16.91 -14.89
N ASP A 114 12.52 -17.40 -13.90
CA ASP A 114 11.89 -18.74 -13.95
C ASP A 114 10.90 -18.87 -15.12
N LYS A 115 10.23 -17.77 -15.51
CA LYS A 115 9.32 -17.78 -16.67
C LYS A 115 10.06 -17.88 -18.01
N ILE A 116 11.31 -17.41 -18.07
CA ILE A 116 12.11 -17.41 -19.31
C ILE A 116 12.86 -18.74 -19.50
N ASN A 117 13.09 -19.50 -18.43
CA ASN A 117 13.70 -20.83 -18.50
C ASN A 117 12.78 -21.91 -17.89
N PRO A 118 11.83 -22.47 -18.66
CA PRO A 118 10.91 -23.50 -18.16
C PRO A 118 11.46 -24.94 -18.24
N PHE A 119 12.79 -25.12 -18.14
CA PHE A 119 13.45 -26.44 -18.19
C PHE A 119 14.58 -26.56 -17.16
#